data_AF-A0A1F5G684-F1
#
_entry.id   AF-A0A1F5G684-F1
#
_cell.length_a   1.000
_cell.length_b   1.000
_cell.length_c   1.000
_cell.angle_alpha   90.00
_cell.angle_beta   90.00
_cell.angle_gamma   90.00
#
_symmetry.space_group_name_H-M   'P 1'
#
loop_
_entity.id
_entity.type
_entity.pdbx_description
1 polymer ?
#
loop_
_entity_poly.entity_id
_entity_poly.type
_entity_poly.pdbx_seq_one_letter_code
_entity_poly.pdbx_strand_id
1 'polypeptide(L)'
;MEIMTAREWFEKAEKENFAIGAFNVDNLDIFKAVCEAAKKKSSPVMLEFSQGEVGYFGLGNIVDLVLNAKREYGIPILLNLDHAKSVEDCLAAINMSGGTSASFDDVHFDGSGLPFEENVELSKKVVVAAHAKNLLVEGEIDKLPGSSEVHTDEISIEEIKKSFTDPIRAKKFVDETGVDIFAAVFGNVHGTFPNQPDLDFELLKLIREALPNTFLSMHGGSGIPADQVQEAIKIGRIVKINVNTEIRQAFRDALIEELGESPDQSAYYKLTPDITRAVMAVVEGKIDVFGSYGKF
;
A
#
# COMPACT_ATOMS: atom_id res chain seq x y z
N MET A 1 -2.94 -20.63 -15.25
CA MET A 1 -2.47 -19.29 -15.61
C MET A 1 -1.02 -19.18 -15.19
N GLU A 2 -0.18 -18.59 -16.02
CA GLU A 2 1.17 -18.22 -15.63
C GLU A 2 1.08 -17.18 -14.50
N ILE A 3 1.83 -17.36 -13.43
CA ILE A 3 1.79 -16.45 -12.28
C ILE A 3 2.65 -15.24 -12.63
N MET A 4 2.01 -14.10 -12.89
CA MET A 4 2.72 -12.84 -13.11
C MET A 4 3.44 -12.39 -11.83
N THR A 5 4.66 -11.90 -12.00
CA THR A 5 5.48 -11.23 -10.97
C THR A 5 4.89 -9.86 -10.61
N ALA A 6 5.31 -9.28 -9.47
CA ALA A 6 4.92 -7.91 -9.12
C ALA A 6 5.30 -6.89 -10.19
N ARG A 7 6.48 -7.04 -10.82
CA ARG A 7 6.91 -6.17 -11.91
C ARG A 7 5.92 -6.22 -13.08
N GLU A 8 5.58 -7.41 -13.55
CA GLU A 8 4.64 -7.57 -14.67
C GLU A 8 3.25 -7.02 -14.33
N TRP A 9 2.81 -7.15 -13.07
CA TRP A 9 1.57 -6.56 -12.59
C TRP A 9 1.60 -5.03 -12.62
N PHE A 10 2.70 -4.41 -12.17
CA PHE A 10 2.87 -2.96 -12.23
C PHE A 10 3.04 -2.43 -13.66
N GLU A 11 3.74 -3.15 -14.54
CA GLU A 11 3.82 -2.81 -15.97
C GLU A 11 2.43 -2.87 -16.63
N LYS A 12 1.63 -3.90 -16.30
CA LYS A 12 0.25 -4.01 -16.77
C LYS A 12 -0.62 -2.87 -16.22
N ALA A 13 -0.49 -2.54 -14.94
CA ALA A 13 -1.19 -1.43 -14.29
C ALA A 13 -0.90 -0.09 -14.96
N GLU A 14 0.39 0.19 -15.22
CA GLU A 14 0.84 1.40 -15.91
C GLU A 14 0.26 1.48 -17.33
N LYS A 15 0.36 0.39 -18.09
CA LYS A 15 -0.09 0.33 -19.49
C LYS A 15 -1.60 0.47 -19.63
N GLU A 16 -2.35 -0.09 -18.69
CA GLU A 16 -3.81 -0.13 -18.72
C GLU A 16 -4.48 0.97 -17.88
N ASN A 17 -3.70 1.90 -17.30
CA ASN A 17 -4.14 3.02 -16.48
C ASN A 17 -5.02 2.59 -15.29
N PHE A 18 -4.54 1.62 -14.51
CA PHE A 18 -5.13 1.29 -13.21
C PHE A 18 -4.05 1.24 -12.12
N ALA A 19 -4.46 1.24 -10.86
CA ALA A 19 -3.57 0.98 -9.73
C ALA A 19 -3.99 -0.28 -8.98
N ILE A 20 -3.02 -0.99 -8.42
CA ILE A 20 -3.26 -2.09 -7.50
C ILE A 20 -3.47 -1.50 -6.11
N GLY A 21 -4.62 -1.78 -5.52
CA GLY A 21 -4.91 -1.42 -4.14
C GLY A 21 -4.01 -2.21 -3.19
N ALA A 22 -3.27 -1.48 -2.37
CA ALA A 22 -2.39 -2.00 -1.36
C ALA A 22 -3.04 -1.74 0.00
N PHE A 23 -3.50 -2.81 0.65
CA PHE A 23 -4.37 -2.72 1.82
C PHE A 23 -3.61 -3.21 3.04
N ASN A 24 -3.44 -2.35 4.04
CA ASN A 24 -2.84 -2.76 5.30
C ASN A 24 -3.76 -3.74 6.05
N VAL A 25 -3.18 -4.79 6.61
CA VAL A 25 -3.92 -5.83 7.32
C VAL A 25 -3.41 -5.95 8.75
N ASP A 26 -4.28 -5.65 9.71
CA ASP A 26 -3.97 -5.74 11.15
C ASP A 26 -4.68 -6.88 11.89
N ASN A 27 -5.62 -7.58 11.22
CA ASN A 27 -6.31 -8.74 11.76
C ASN A 27 -6.82 -9.69 10.64
N LEU A 28 -7.27 -10.90 11.02
CA LEU A 28 -7.70 -11.92 10.06
C LEU A 28 -9.01 -11.60 9.34
N ASP A 29 -9.89 -10.77 9.91
CA ASP A 29 -11.16 -10.42 9.26
C ASP A 29 -10.96 -9.39 8.16
N ILE A 30 -10.10 -8.39 8.38
CA ILE A 30 -9.66 -7.46 7.33
C ILE A 30 -8.92 -8.22 6.23
N PHE A 31 -8.01 -9.15 6.60
CA PHE A 31 -7.33 -10.03 5.63
C PHE A 31 -8.33 -10.75 4.71
N LYS A 32 -9.33 -11.41 5.32
CA LYS A 32 -10.37 -12.14 4.59
C LYS A 32 -11.22 -11.21 3.74
N ALA A 33 -11.62 -10.06 4.28
CA ALA A 33 -12.41 -9.07 3.57
C ALA A 33 -11.71 -8.58 2.30
N VAL A 34 -10.41 -8.29 2.37
CA VAL A 34 -9.62 -7.87 1.20
C VAL A 34 -9.58 -8.99 0.14
N CYS A 35 -9.31 -10.22 0.56
CA CYS A 35 -9.25 -11.38 -0.36
C CYS A 35 -10.61 -11.68 -1.01
N GLU A 36 -11.69 -11.65 -0.24
CA GLU A 36 -13.05 -11.91 -0.72
C GLU A 36 -13.54 -10.81 -1.67
N ALA A 37 -13.30 -9.54 -1.34
CA ALA A 37 -13.63 -8.40 -2.20
C ALA A 37 -12.88 -8.47 -3.53
N ALA A 38 -11.56 -8.73 -3.47
CA ALA A 38 -10.73 -8.87 -4.67
C ALA A 38 -11.18 -10.03 -5.57
N LYS A 39 -11.55 -11.17 -4.97
CA LYS A 39 -12.11 -12.32 -5.70
C LYS A 39 -13.44 -11.98 -6.37
N LYS A 40 -14.35 -11.32 -5.66
CA LYS A 40 -15.64 -10.90 -6.20
C LYS A 40 -15.51 -9.90 -7.34
N LYS A 41 -14.49 -9.04 -7.28
CA LYS A 41 -14.21 -7.99 -8.27
C LYS A 41 -13.27 -8.42 -9.40
N SER A 42 -12.76 -9.66 -9.37
CA SER A 42 -11.72 -10.14 -10.30
C SER A 42 -10.58 -9.13 -10.43
N SER A 43 -10.02 -8.70 -9.29
CA SER A 43 -8.97 -7.70 -9.21
C SER A 43 -7.70 -8.29 -8.61
N PRO A 44 -6.50 -7.93 -9.10
CA PRO A 44 -5.28 -8.08 -8.31
C PRO A 44 -5.37 -7.20 -7.07
N VAL A 45 -4.77 -7.64 -5.97
CA VAL A 45 -4.61 -6.84 -4.74
C VAL A 45 -3.24 -7.06 -4.12
N MET A 46 -2.81 -6.10 -3.31
CA MET A 46 -1.62 -6.21 -2.50
C MET A 46 -2.01 -6.19 -1.02
N LEU A 47 -1.52 -7.16 -0.27
CA LEU A 47 -1.64 -7.22 1.19
C LEU A 47 -0.37 -6.59 1.78
N GLU A 48 -0.56 -5.56 2.58
CA GLU A 48 0.53 -4.78 3.17
C GLU A 48 0.60 -4.97 4.67
N PHE A 49 1.82 -5.07 5.19
CA PHE A 49 2.07 -5.19 6.63
C PHE A 49 3.19 -4.24 7.03
N SER A 50 2.86 -3.26 7.84
CA SER A 50 3.80 -2.38 8.54
C SER A 50 4.54 -3.13 9.66
N GLN A 51 5.60 -2.55 10.22
CA GLN A 51 6.34 -3.15 11.34
C GLN A 51 5.45 -3.48 12.56
N GLY A 52 4.45 -2.65 12.84
CA GLY A 52 3.49 -2.94 13.91
C GLY A 52 2.68 -4.21 13.65
N GLU A 53 2.24 -4.40 12.41
CA GLU A 53 1.46 -5.57 11.99
C GLU A 53 2.35 -6.82 11.89
N VAL A 54 3.59 -6.67 11.44
CA VAL A 54 4.61 -7.74 11.50
C VAL A 54 4.88 -8.16 12.94
N GLY A 55 4.96 -7.21 13.88
CA GLY A 55 5.11 -7.50 15.30
C GLY A 55 3.90 -8.22 15.91
N TYR A 56 2.69 -7.91 15.43
CA TYR A 56 1.44 -8.54 15.87
C TYR A 56 1.27 -9.96 15.32
N PHE A 57 1.44 -10.16 14.01
CA PHE A 57 1.24 -11.46 13.37
C PHE A 57 2.46 -12.39 13.45
N GLY A 58 3.66 -11.82 13.39
CA GLY A 58 4.89 -12.55 13.10
C GLY A 58 5.12 -12.71 11.59
N LEU A 59 6.33 -12.39 11.14
CA LEU A 59 6.72 -12.36 9.72
C LEU A 59 6.46 -13.68 8.97
N GLY A 60 6.79 -14.83 9.58
CA GLY A 60 6.54 -16.14 8.98
C GLY A 60 5.06 -16.48 8.83
N ASN A 61 4.24 -16.10 9.82
CA ASN A 61 2.80 -16.33 9.78
C ASN A 61 2.14 -15.50 8.67
N ILE A 62 2.58 -14.26 8.46
CA ILE A 62 2.12 -13.42 7.35
C ILE A 62 2.35 -14.14 6.02
N VAL A 63 3.56 -14.64 5.80
CA VAL A 63 3.88 -15.39 4.57
C VAL A 63 2.97 -16.60 4.42
N ASP A 64 2.82 -17.43 5.45
CA ASP A 64 1.96 -18.62 5.38
C ASP A 64 0.48 -18.30 5.10
N LEU A 65 -0.04 -17.22 5.70
CA LEU A 65 -1.41 -16.73 5.47
C LEU A 65 -1.61 -16.34 4.00
N VAL A 66 -0.72 -15.50 3.47
CA VAL A 66 -0.84 -14.99 2.09
C VAL A 66 -0.72 -16.12 1.08
N LEU A 67 0.18 -17.08 1.32
CA LEU A 67 0.31 -18.24 0.45
C LEU A 67 -0.90 -19.16 0.45
N ASN A 68 -1.51 -19.33 1.61
CA ASN A 68 -2.77 -20.03 1.70
C ASN A 68 -3.86 -19.28 0.89
N ALA A 69 -3.98 -17.97 1.08
CA ALA A 69 -4.95 -17.14 0.38
C ALA A 69 -4.77 -17.18 -1.15
N LYS A 70 -3.53 -17.10 -1.67
CA LYS A 70 -3.24 -17.24 -3.11
C LYS A 70 -3.86 -18.53 -3.67
N ARG A 71 -3.78 -19.64 -2.93
CA ARG A 71 -4.36 -20.94 -3.34
C ARG A 71 -5.88 -21.00 -3.15
N GLU A 72 -6.39 -20.50 -2.02
CA GLU A 72 -7.80 -20.58 -1.65
C GLU A 72 -8.69 -19.69 -2.51
N TYR A 73 -8.28 -18.43 -2.69
CA TYR A 73 -9.07 -17.46 -3.44
C TYR A 73 -8.82 -17.56 -4.95
N GLY A 74 -7.65 -18.03 -5.36
CA GLY A 74 -7.29 -18.21 -6.77
C GLY A 74 -7.17 -16.89 -7.52
N ILE A 75 -6.80 -15.82 -6.83
CA ILE A 75 -6.58 -14.47 -7.39
C ILE A 75 -5.10 -14.05 -7.24
N PRO A 76 -4.63 -13.03 -7.98
CA PRO A 76 -3.31 -12.45 -7.81
C PRO A 76 -3.30 -11.65 -6.52
N ILE A 77 -2.50 -12.12 -5.56
CA ILE A 77 -2.24 -11.43 -4.30
C ILE A 77 -0.75 -11.14 -4.26
N LEU A 78 -0.38 -9.87 -4.14
CA LEU A 78 0.99 -9.44 -3.88
C LEU A 78 1.18 -9.21 -2.38
N LEU A 79 2.40 -9.41 -1.88
CA LEU A 79 2.77 -9.17 -0.48
C LEU A 79 3.84 -8.09 -0.38
N ASN A 80 3.58 -7.05 0.40
CA ASN A 80 4.51 -5.96 0.66
C ASN A 80 4.80 -5.79 2.17
N LEU A 81 6.07 -5.50 2.48
CA LEU A 81 6.49 -5.00 3.79
C LEU A 81 6.42 -3.48 3.76
N ASP A 82 5.54 -2.88 4.55
CA ASP A 82 5.26 -1.44 4.49
C ASP A 82 6.09 -0.64 5.51
N HIS A 83 6.60 0.51 5.10
CA HIS A 83 7.36 1.48 5.91
C HIS A 83 8.41 0.85 6.84
N ALA A 84 9.23 -0.09 6.35
CA ALA A 84 10.32 -0.63 7.13
C ALA A 84 11.35 0.46 7.46
N LYS A 85 11.68 0.61 8.74
CA LYS A 85 12.56 1.68 9.23
C LYS A 85 14.03 1.27 9.33
N SER A 86 14.31 -0.03 9.21
CA SER A 86 15.67 -0.56 9.27
C SER A 86 15.96 -1.46 8.07
N VAL A 87 17.24 -1.52 7.70
CA VAL A 87 17.71 -2.45 6.66
C VAL A 87 17.49 -3.88 7.12
N GLU A 88 17.66 -4.14 8.42
CA GLU A 88 17.48 -5.45 9.04
C GLU A 88 16.07 -5.99 8.86
N ASP A 89 15.04 -5.14 9.03
CA ASP A 89 13.65 -5.54 8.82
C ASP A 89 13.38 -5.88 7.35
N CYS A 90 13.92 -5.07 6.42
CA CYS A 90 13.84 -5.36 5.00
C CYS A 90 14.52 -6.69 4.67
N LEU A 91 15.74 -6.90 5.18
CA LEU A 91 16.49 -8.14 4.99
C LEU A 91 15.76 -9.34 5.58
N ALA A 92 15.05 -9.19 6.70
CA ALA A 92 14.23 -10.26 7.26
C ALA A 92 13.12 -10.67 6.28
N ALA A 93 12.35 -9.71 5.73
CA ALA A 93 11.30 -10.00 4.73
C ALA A 93 11.87 -10.56 3.42
N ILE A 94 12.98 -10.00 2.92
CA ILE A 94 13.70 -10.52 1.76
C ILE A 94 14.19 -11.96 2.04
N ASN A 95 14.62 -12.27 3.27
CA ASN A 95 15.09 -13.60 3.64
C ASN A 95 14.00 -14.65 3.71
N MET A 96 12.76 -14.25 3.98
CA MET A 96 11.59 -15.11 3.84
C MET A 96 11.28 -15.47 2.38
N SER A 97 11.87 -14.74 1.43
CA SER A 97 11.69 -14.92 -0.01
C SER A 97 12.83 -15.78 -0.58
N GLY A 98 12.52 -16.72 -1.48
CA GLY A 98 13.56 -17.58 -2.12
C GLY A 98 13.26 -19.08 -2.19
N GLY A 99 12.07 -19.52 -1.79
CA GLY A 99 11.51 -20.83 -2.15
C GLY A 99 10.37 -20.64 -3.15
N THR A 100 10.16 -21.59 -4.06
CA THR A 100 9.23 -21.51 -5.22
C THR A 100 7.73 -21.35 -4.87
N SER A 101 7.41 -20.98 -3.64
CA SER A 101 6.03 -20.83 -3.19
C SER A 101 5.86 -19.90 -2.00
N ALA A 102 6.86 -19.14 -1.55
CA ALA A 102 6.79 -18.31 -0.33
C ALA A 102 7.66 -17.06 -0.47
N SER A 103 7.05 -15.88 -0.67
CA SER A 103 7.83 -14.65 -0.80
C SER A 103 6.98 -13.39 -0.57
N PHE A 104 7.65 -12.38 -0.01
CA PHE A 104 7.32 -10.99 -0.28
C PHE A 104 7.56 -10.72 -1.77
N ASP A 105 6.73 -9.89 -2.37
CA ASP A 105 6.85 -9.48 -3.76
C ASP A 105 7.53 -8.09 -3.87
N ASP A 106 7.38 -7.29 -2.82
CA ASP A 106 7.90 -5.93 -2.67
C ASP A 106 8.33 -5.67 -1.21
N VAL A 107 9.28 -4.77 -1.01
CA VAL A 107 9.62 -4.22 0.32
C VAL A 107 9.78 -2.71 0.24
N HIS A 108 9.12 -2.01 1.15
CA HIS A 108 9.23 -0.56 1.28
C HIS A 108 10.23 -0.20 2.40
N PHE A 109 11.40 0.32 2.02
CA PHE A 109 12.32 0.95 2.96
C PHE A 109 12.02 2.45 3.07
N ASP A 110 11.50 2.85 4.22
CA ASP A 110 11.16 4.24 4.50
C ASP A 110 12.28 4.92 5.28
N GLY A 111 13.22 5.48 4.51
CA GLY A 111 14.30 6.33 4.99
C GLY A 111 13.95 7.82 4.99
N SER A 112 12.68 8.21 4.84
CA SER A 112 12.26 9.61 4.71
C SER A 112 12.59 10.49 5.92
N GLY A 113 12.81 9.86 7.08
CA GLY A 113 13.25 10.53 8.31
C GLY A 113 14.76 10.73 8.44
N LEU A 114 15.56 10.21 7.49
CA LEU A 114 17.02 10.27 7.52
C LEU A 114 17.55 11.41 6.65
N PRO A 115 18.80 11.87 6.89
CA PRO A 115 19.52 12.69 5.92
C PRO A 115 19.55 12.01 4.53
N PHE A 116 19.44 12.79 3.46
CA PHE A 116 19.28 12.27 2.10
C PHE A 116 20.39 11.27 1.72
N GLU A 117 21.65 11.60 1.99
CA GLU A 117 22.79 10.75 1.67
C GLU A 117 22.78 9.42 2.46
N GLU A 118 22.31 9.45 3.71
CA GLU A 118 22.15 8.25 4.54
C GLU A 118 21.01 7.37 4.03
N ASN A 119 19.87 7.97 3.66
CA ASN A 119 18.75 7.27 3.04
C ASN A 119 19.20 6.57 1.74
N VAL A 120 19.94 7.27 0.87
CA VAL A 120 20.50 6.68 -0.35
C VAL A 120 21.41 5.49 -0.03
N GLU A 121 22.32 5.60 0.94
CA GLU A 121 23.24 4.51 1.30
C GLU A 121 22.49 3.27 1.80
N LEU A 122 21.51 3.44 2.69
CA LEU A 122 20.75 2.34 3.25
C LEU A 122 19.80 1.72 2.22
N SER A 123 19.13 2.54 1.41
CA SER A 123 18.27 2.09 0.32
C SER A 123 19.04 1.22 -0.67
N LYS A 124 20.28 1.60 -1.04
CA LYS A 124 21.15 0.77 -1.91
C LYS A 124 21.39 -0.62 -1.34
N LYS A 125 21.58 -0.74 -0.02
CA LYS A 125 21.80 -2.05 0.64
C LYS A 125 20.55 -2.93 0.50
N VAL A 126 19.36 -2.35 0.68
CA VAL A 126 18.08 -3.04 0.51
C VAL A 126 17.87 -3.47 -0.95
N VAL A 127 18.07 -2.54 -1.90
CA VAL A 127 17.97 -2.79 -3.34
C VAL A 127 18.84 -3.96 -3.79
N VAL A 128 20.12 -3.96 -3.43
CA VAL A 128 21.05 -5.05 -3.78
C VAL A 128 20.55 -6.41 -3.26
N ALA A 129 20.06 -6.46 -2.01
CA ALA A 129 19.58 -7.70 -1.41
C ALA A 129 18.25 -8.17 -2.04
N ALA A 130 17.32 -7.26 -2.30
CA ALA A 130 16.01 -7.57 -2.89
C ALA A 130 16.14 -8.02 -4.34
N HIS A 131 16.93 -7.31 -5.15
CA HIS A 131 17.15 -7.64 -6.56
C HIS A 131 17.84 -9.00 -6.74
N ALA A 132 18.74 -9.38 -5.82
CA ALA A 132 19.35 -10.72 -5.81
C ALA A 132 18.32 -11.86 -5.66
N LYS A 133 17.10 -11.54 -5.22
CA LYS A 133 15.97 -12.46 -5.06
C LYS A 133 14.78 -12.14 -5.96
N ASN A 134 14.95 -11.23 -6.92
CA ASN A 134 13.90 -10.79 -7.84
C ASN A 134 12.69 -10.14 -7.15
N LEU A 135 12.92 -9.46 -6.02
CA LEU A 135 11.93 -8.61 -5.33
C LEU A 135 12.08 -7.17 -5.81
N LEU A 136 10.98 -6.42 -5.74
CA LEU A 136 10.98 -4.98 -5.92
C LEU A 136 11.33 -4.25 -4.62
N VAL A 137 11.82 -3.02 -4.76
CA VAL A 137 11.99 -2.11 -3.63
C VAL A 137 11.26 -0.80 -3.88
N GLU A 138 10.41 -0.44 -2.93
CA GLU A 138 9.83 0.88 -2.80
C GLU A 138 10.70 1.77 -1.90
N GLY A 139 10.92 3.01 -2.32
CA GLY A 139 11.67 4.01 -1.56
C GLY A 139 10.92 5.33 -1.39
N GLU A 140 11.17 5.99 -0.27
CA GLU A 140 10.55 7.26 0.13
C GLU A 140 11.63 8.23 0.66
N ILE A 141 11.56 9.51 0.26
CA ILE A 141 12.51 10.55 0.69
C ILE A 141 11.86 11.70 1.45
N ASP A 142 10.54 11.87 1.34
CA ASP A 142 9.81 12.97 1.93
C ASP A 142 8.78 12.40 2.90
N LYS A 143 8.82 12.84 4.16
CA LYS A 143 7.93 12.31 5.19
C LYS A 143 6.48 12.70 4.90
N LEU A 144 5.64 11.69 4.66
CA LEU A 144 4.21 11.92 4.50
C LEU A 144 3.57 12.47 5.80
N PRO A 145 2.80 13.57 5.74
CA PRO A 145 2.11 14.09 6.92
C PRO A 145 0.99 13.17 7.42
N GLY A 146 0.71 13.22 8.72
CA GLY A 146 -0.40 12.51 9.35
C GLY A 146 -0.06 11.10 9.86
N SER A 147 -1.11 10.36 10.17
CA SER A 147 -1.11 8.99 10.71
C SER A 147 -2.37 8.27 10.24
N SER A 148 -2.32 6.94 10.14
CA SER A 148 -3.40 6.09 9.60
C SER A 148 -4.59 5.98 10.55
N GLU A 149 -5.27 7.10 10.78
CA GLU A 149 -6.44 7.25 11.64
C GLU A 149 -7.40 8.33 11.13
N VAL A 150 -8.58 8.41 11.73
CA VAL A 150 -9.57 9.46 11.46
C VAL A 150 -9.23 10.65 12.34
N HIS A 151 -8.77 11.74 11.75
CA HIS A 151 -8.41 12.97 12.46
C HIS A 151 -9.64 13.84 12.69
N THR A 152 -9.70 14.46 13.87
CA THR A 152 -10.76 15.42 14.22
C THR A 152 -10.35 16.86 14.00
N ASP A 153 -9.03 17.12 13.97
CA ASP A 153 -8.47 18.44 13.78
C ASP A 153 -8.15 18.70 12.30
N GLU A 154 -8.21 19.96 11.89
CA GLU A 154 -7.79 20.38 10.56
C GLU A 154 -6.26 20.31 10.41
N ILE A 155 -5.79 20.04 9.19
CA ILE A 155 -4.36 20.03 8.86
C ILE A 155 -3.95 21.33 8.14
N SER A 156 -2.72 21.82 8.41
CA SER A 156 -2.18 22.98 7.71
C SER A 156 -1.69 22.61 6.32
N ILE A 157 -2.37 23.12 5.29
CA ILE A 157 -2.00 22.93 3.87
C ILE A 157 -0.61 23.50 3.58
N GLU A 158 -0.23 24.61 4.22
CA GLU A 158 1.09 25.22 4.05
C GLU A 158 2.21 24.35 4.63
N GLU A 159 1.95 23.67 5.75
CA GLU A 159 2.90 22.70 6.31
C GLU A 159 3.01 21.44 5.43
N ILE A 160 1.89 20.92 4.91
CA ILE A 160 1.88 19.77 4.00
C ILE A 160 2.73 20.02 2.75
N LYS A 161 2.67 21.23 2.19
CA LYS A 161 3.47 21.61 1.02
C LYS A 161 4.98 21.53 1.25
N LYS A 162 5.45 21.55 2.51
CA LYS A 162 6.88 21.35 2.82
C LYS A 162 7.32 19.89 2.66
N SER A 163 6.37 18.95 2.69
CA SER A 163 6.60 17.54 2.39
C SER A 163 6.46 17.22 0.90
N PHE A 164 6.14 18.19 0.03
CA PHE A 164 5.99 17.92 -1.39
C PHE A 164 7.31 17.47 -2.00
N THR A 165 7.23 16.41 -2.79
CA THR A 165 8.40 15.82 -3.43
C THR A 165 9.00 16.78 -4.45
N ASP A 166 10.29 17.05 -4.30
CA ASP A 166 11.08 17.74 -5.30
C ASP A 166 11.47 16.76 -6.43
N PRO A 167 11.03 16.97 -7.69
CA PRO A 167 11.33 16.08 -8.81
C PRO A 167 12.84 15.88 -9.05
N ILE A 168 13.66 16.89 -8.77
CA ILE A 168 15.12 16.81 -8.94
C ILE A 168 15.73 15.89 -7.87
N ARG A 169 15.28 16.02 -6.61
CA ARG A 169 15.72 15.14 -5.51
C ARG A 169 15.23 13.71 -5.72
N ALA A 170 13.98 13.53 -6.18
CA ALA A 170 13.42 12.22 -6.51
C ALA A 170 14.24 11.53 -7.60
N LYS A 171 14.54 12.24 -8.70
CA LYS A 171 15.40 11.72 -9.77
C LYS A 171 16.77 11.31 -9.26
N LYS A 172 17.43 12.17 -8.48
CA LYS A 172 18.74 11.86 -7.90
C LYS A 172 18.67 10.62 -7.01
N PHE A 173 17.66 10.50 -6.17
CA PHE A 173 17.48 9.36 -5.29
C PHE A 173 17.31 8.06 -6.07
N VAL A 174 16.41 8.04 -7.06
CA VAL A 174 16.18 6.86 -7.91
C VAL A 174 17.43 6.47 -8.70
N ASP A 175 18.08 7.45 -9.36
CA ASP A 175 19.30 7.20 -10.15
C ASP A 175 20.44 6.63 -9.29
N GLU A 176 20.56 7.10 -8.05
CA GLU A 176 21.61 6.62 -7.14
C GLU A 176 21.26 5.27 -6.54
N THR A 177 20.02 5.05 -6.11
CA THR A 177 19.61 3.87 -5.34
C THR A 177 19.24 2.66 -6.19
N GLY A 178 18.61 2.89 -7.33
CA GLY A 178 18.02 1.84 -8.15
C GLY A 178 16.71 1.28 -7.61
N VAL A 179 15.98 2.01 -6.76
CA VAL A 179 14.62 1.59 -6.33
C VAL A 179 13.68 1.46 -7.54
N ASP A 180 12.75 0.51 -7.45
CA ASP A 180 11.82 0.18 -8.53
C ASP A 180 10.55 1.04 -8.49
N ILE A 181 10.14 1.35 -7.26
CA ILE A 181 8.92 2.10 -6.95
C ILE A 181 9.33 3.31 -6.10
N PHE A 182 8.75 4.47 -6.39
CA PHE A 182 8.99 5.70 -5.65
C PHE A 182 7.67 6.22 -5.06
N ALA A 183 7.64 6.39 -3.74
CA ALA A 183 6.52 6.97 -3.01
C ALA A 183 6.55 8.50 -3.15
N ALA A 184 5.66 9.03 -3.97
CA ALA A 184 5.57 10.47 -4.24
C ALA A 184 4.61 11.17 -3.27
N VAL A 185 5.00 12.36 -2.82
CA VAL A 185 4.16 13.25 -2.01
C VAL A 185 3.79 14.47 -2.83
N PHE A 186 2.51 14.61 -3.14
CA PHE A 186 1.99 15.68 -3.99
C PHE A 186 0.61 16.16 -3.54
N GLY A 187 0.35 16.13 -2.23
CA GLY A 187 -0.92 16.55 -1.61
C GLY A 187 -1.57 15.47 -0.76
N ASN A 188 -1.22 14.21 -1.02
CA ASN A 188 -1.64 13.06 -0.22
C ASN A 188 -1.09 13.15 1.23
N VAL A 189 -1.84 12.55 2.16
CA VAL A 189 -1.56 12.51 3.61
C VAL A 189 -2.04 11.18 4.20
N HIS A 190 -1.48 10.75 5.32
CA HIS A 190 -2.00 9.62 6.08
C HIS A 190 -3.23 10.01 6.89
N GLY A 191 -4.27 9.18 6.82
CA GLY A 191 -5.51 9.42 7.56
C GLY A 191 -6.56 10.18 6.76
N THR A 192 -7.67 10.45 7.41
CA THR A 192 -8.74 11.31 6.88
C THR A 192 -8.84 12.56 7.72
N PHE A 193 -8.94 13.73 7.09
CA PHE A 193 -9.07 15.03 7.77
C PHE A 193 -10.39 15.73 7.39
N PRO A 194 -10.92 16.63 8.25
CA PRO A 194 -12.07 17.46 7.90
C PRO A 194 -11.82 18.32 6.64
N ASN A 195 -10.59 18.80 6.48
CA ASN A 195 -10.12 19.58 5.33
C ASN A 195 -9.09 18.78 4.50
N GLN A 196 -9.50 17.62 3.96
CA GLN A 196 -8.63 16.78 3.14
C GLN A 196 -7.96 17.61 2.02
N PRO A 197 -6.62 17.62 1.90
CA PRO A 197 -5.93 18.41 0.89
C PRO A 197 -6.18 17.90 -0.53
N ASP A 198 -6.21 18.81 -1.49
CA ASP A 198 -6.23 18.46 -2.93
C ASP A 198 -4.85 17.98 -3.40
N LEU A 199 -4.85 17.08 -4.37
CA LEU A 199 -3.65 16.63 -5.07
C LEU A 199 -3.15 17.72 -6.05
N ASP A 200 -1.84 17.93 -6.08
CA ASP A 200 -1.14 18.82 -6.99
C ASP A 200 -0.74 18.05 -8.27
N PHE A 201 -1.61 18.11 -9.27
CA PHE A 201 -1.40 17.41 -10.53
C PHE A 201 -0.27 17.98 -11.38
N GLU A 202 0.02 19.28 -11.27
CA GLU A 202 1.16 19.88 -11.97
C GLU A 202 2.46 19.35 -11.39
N LEU A 203 2.56 19.25 -10.06
CA LEU A 203 3.70 18.61 -9.41
C LEU A 203 3.81 17.13 -9.79
N LEU A 204 2.71 16.38 -9.74
CA LEU A 204 2.72 14.96 -10.12
C LEU A 204 3.24 14.75 -11.55
N LYS A 205 2.86 15.63 -12.47
CA LYS A 205 3.36 15.60 -13.84
C LYS A 205 4.87 15.83 -13.92
N LEU A 206 5.40 16.80 -13.16
CA LEU A 206 6.85 17.05 -13.08
C LEU A 206 7.60 15.85 -12.47
N ILE A 207 7.05 15.20 -11.43
CA ILE A 207 7.62 13.99 -10.84
C ILE A 207 7.65 12.86 -11.88
N ARG A 208 6.54 12.65 -12.60
CA ARG A 208 6.47 11.61 -13.63
C ARG A 208 7.49 11.85 -14.75
N GLU A 209 7.63 13.10 -15.21
CA GLU A 209 8.61 13.50 -16.23
C GLU A 209 10.06 13.28 -15.76
N ALA A 210 10.35 13.51 -14.48
CA ALA A 210 11.66 13.28 -13.89
C ALA A 210 12.01 11.79 -13.75
N LEU A 211 11.00 10.93 -13.58
CA LEU A 211 11.14 9.51 -13.28
C LEU A 211 10.55 8.58 -14.35
N PRO A 212 10.76 8.75 -15.66
CA PRO A 212 9.92 8.13 -16.70
C PRO A 212 9.90 6.60 -16.73
N ASN A 213 10.84 5.92 -16.06
CA ASN A 213 11.00 4.46 -16.04
C ASN A 213 10.84 3.85 -14.64
N THR A 214 10.34 4.60 -13.67
CA THR A 214 10.17 4.17 -12.27
C THR A 214 8.68 4.07 -11.96
N PHE A 215 8.24 3.03 -11.28
CA PHE A 215 6.86 2.95 -10.82
C PHE A 215 6.60 4.02 -9.76
N LEU A 216 5.41 4.62 -9.77
CA LEU A 216 5.00 5.55 -8.72
C LEU A 216 3.91 4.91 -7.87
N SER A 217 4.07 5.03 -6.55
CA SER A 217 3.03 4.71 -5.58
C SER A 217 2.46 6.01 -5.00
N MET A 218 1.21 5.94 -4.55
CA MET A 218 0.55 6.99 -3.79
C MET A 218 0.15 6.45 -2.42
N HIS A 219 0.85 6.91 -1.40
CA HIS A 219 0.51 6.63 -0.01
C HIS A 219 -0.67 7.47 0.45
N GLY A 220 -1.34 7.07 1.53
CA GLY A 220 -2.43 7.87 2.09
C GLY A 220 -3.66 7.96 1.17
N GLY A 221 -4.05 6.88 0.49
CA GLY A 221 -5.21 6.82 -0.40
C GLY A 221 -6.58 6.92 0.30
N SER A 222 -6.61 7.12 1.61
CA SER A 222 -7.84 7.29 2.39
C SER A 222 -8.32 8.74 2.35
N GLY A 223 -9.62 8.96 2.19
CA GLY A 223 -10.24 10.29 2.16
C GLY A 223 -10.05 11.08 0.86
N ILE A 224 -9.15 10.67 -0.03
CA ILE A 224 -8.95 11.34 -1.32
C ILE A 224 -10.18 11.13 -2.22
N PRO A 225 -10.74 12.20 -2.82
CA PRO A 225 -11.86 12.10 -3.76
C PRO A 225 -11.56 11.16 -4.95
N ALA A 226 -12.56 10.38 -5.36
CA ALA A 226 -12.40 9.34 -6.38
C ALA A 226 -11.92 9.89 -7.74
N ASP A 227 -12.40 11.06 -8.14
CA ASP A 227 -11.99 11.76 -9.36
C ASP A 227 -10.52 12.17 -9.30
N GLN A 228 -10.05 12.65 -8.14
CA GLN A 228 -8.63 12.98 -7.94
C GLN A 228 -7.73 11.75 -7.99
N VAL A 229 -8.15 10.64 -7.37
CA VAL A 229 -7.41 9.38 -7.44
C VAL A 229 -7.28 8.91 -8.90
N GLN A 230 -8.39 8.90 -9.65
CA GLN A 230 -8.40 8.48 -11.04
C GLN A 230 -7.54 9.38 -11.93
N GLU A 231 -7.52 10.68 -11.66
CA GLU A 231 -6.68 11.62 -12.37
C GLU A 231 -5.20 11.44 -12.04
N ALA A 232 -4.87 11.19 -10.76
CA ALA A 232 -3.51 10.84 -10.34
C ALA A 232 -2.99 9.57 -11.05
N ILE A 233 -3.81 8.53 -11.14
CA ILE A 233 -3.48 7.30 -11.89
C ILE A 233 -3.14 7.62 -13.34
N LYS A 234 -3.89 8.49 -14.02
CA LYS A 234 -3.63 8.83 -15.43
C LYS A 234 -2.39 9.71 -15.61
N ILE A 235 -2.26 10.77 -14.81
CA ILE A 235 -1.18 11.77 -14.95
C ILE A 235 0.15 11.18 -14.47
N GLY A 236 0.16 10.62 -13.26
CA GLY A 236 1.34 10.07 -12.63
C GLY A 236 1.65 8.64 -13.04
N ARG A 237 0.73 7.97 -13.74
CA ARG A 237 0.81 6.51 -13.97
C ARG A 237 1.03 5.77 -12.65
N ILE A 238 0.29 6.17 -11.63
CA ILE A 238 0.35 5.56 -10.30
C ILE A 238 -0.10 4.10 -10.42
N VAL A 239 0.74 3.16 -9.98
CA VAL A 239 0.47 1.72 -10.09
C VAL A 239 0.11 1.06 -8.77
N LYS A 240 0.36 1.75 -7.64
CA LYS A 240 0.14 1.25 -6.27
C LYS A 240 -0.48 2.36 -5.42
N ILE A 241 -1.57 2.06 -4.71
CA ILE A 241 -2.21 3.03 -3.80
C ILE A 241 -2.47 2.37 -2.45
N ASN A 242 -1.91 2.96 -1.39
CA ASN A 242 -2.05 2.42 -0.03
C ASN A 242 -3.37 2.87 0.61
N VAL A 243 -4.12 1.95 1.22
CA VAL A 243 -5.37 2.21 1.94
C VAL A 243 -5.35 1.51 3.29
N ASN A 244 -5.62 2.27 4.35
CA ASN A 244 -5.58 1.76 5.73
C ASN A 244 -6.72 2.32 6.58
N THR A 245 -6.81 3.64 6.70
CA THR A 245 -7.76 4.29 7.63
C THR A 245 -9.20 3.90 7.38
N GLU A 246 -9.66 3.91 6.12
CA GLU A 246 -11.05 3.59 5.79
C GLU A 246 -11.44 2.14 6.12
N ILE A 247 -10.53 1.18 5.88
CA ILE A 247 -10.80 -0.24 6.19
C ILE A 247 -10.80 -0.51 7.69
N ARG A 248 -9.92 0.14 8.46
CA ARG A 248 -9.93 0.08 9.94
C ARG A 248 -11.16 0.75 10.53
N GLN A 249 -11.58 1.87 9.96
CA GLN A 249 -12.80 2.56 10.37
C GLN A 249 -14.03 1.67 10.12
N ALA A 250 -14.19 1.12 8.91
CA ALA A 250 -15.30 0.23 8.59
C ALA A 250 -15.33 -1.00 9.50
N PHE A 251 -14.17 -1.61 9.77
CA PHE A 251 -14.06 -2.72 10.71
C PHE A 251 -14.53 -2.32 12.12
N ARG A 252 -13.98 -1.22 12.66
CA ARG A 252 -14.28 -0.74 14.02
C ARG A 252 -15.76 -0.42 14.17
N ASP A 253 -16.32 0.34 13.24
CA ASP A 253 -17.69 0.82 13.33
C ASP A 253 -18.68 -0.36 13.24
N ALA A 254 -18.44 -1.32 12.34
CA ALA A 254 -19.25 -2.55 12.26
C ALA A 254 -19.09 -3.47 13.48
N LEU A 255 -17.88 -3.55 14.06
CA LEU A 255 -17.66 -4.32 15.29
C LEU A 255 -18.43 -3.72 16.48
N ILE A 256 -18.46 -2.38 16.60
CA ILE A 256 -19.22 -1.70 17.65
C ILE A 256 -20.71 -1.99 17.50
N GLU A 257 -21.24 -1.90 16.28
CA GLU A 257 -22.64 -2.20 15.97
C GLU A 257 -22.99 -3.65 16.32
N GLU A 258 -22.24 -4.62 15.80
CA GLU A 258 -22.51 -6.04 16.00
C GLU A 258 -22.42 -6.45 17.49
N LEU A 259 -21.45 -5.92 18.24
CA LEU A 259 -21.38 -6.16 19.69
C LEU A 259 -22.57 -5.57 20.45
N GLY A 260 -23.14 -4.47 19.96
CA GLY A 260 -24.35 -3.87 20.51
C GLY A 260 -25.61 -4.70 20.23
N GLU A 261 -25.69 -5.29 19.04
CA GLU A 261 -26.82 -6.13 18.61
C GLU A 261 -26.77 -7.55 19.19
N SER A 262 -25.55 -8.08 19.39
CA SER A 262 -25.30 -9.45 19.83
C SER A 262 -24.53 -9.54 21.17
N PRO A 263 -24.98 -8.89 22.27
CA PRO A 263 -24.18 -8.73 23.50
C PRO A 263 -23.85 -10.05 24.23
N ASP A 264 -24.66 -11.09 24.04
CA ASP A 264 -24.46 -12.40 24.66
C ASP A 264 -23.62 -13.37 23.79
N GLN A 265 -23.22 -12.96 22.59
CA GLN A 265 -22.44 -13.79 21.68
C GLN A 265 -20.95 -13.74 22.02
N SER A 266 -20.43 -14.80 22.65
CA SER A 266 -19.01 -14.88 22.98
C SER A 266 -18.13 -15.43 21.85
N ALA A 267 -18.71 -16.19 20.90
CA ALA A 267 -17.92 -16.78 19.83
C ALA A 267 -17.66 -15.75 18.73
N TYR A 268 -16.46 -15.18 18.72
CA TYR A 268 -16.09 -14.07 17.83
C TYR A 268 -16.41 -14.30 16.35
N TYR A 269 -16.10 -15.48 15.79
CA TYR A 269 -16.37 -15.78 14.38
C TYR A 269 -17.85 -15.71 13.96
N LYS A 270 -18.78 -15.69 14.93
CA LYS A 270 -20.22 -15.49 14.65
C LYS A 270 -20.59 -14.02 14.52
N LEU A 271 -19.77 -13.11 15.05
CA LEU A 271 -19.89 -11.66 14.93
C LEU A 271 -19.26 -11.15 13.61
N THR A 272 -18.30 -11.88 13.05
CA THR A 272 -17.52 -11.39 11.91
C THR A 272 -18.22 -11.31 10.55
N PRO A 273 -19.37 -11.96 10.25
CA PRO A 273 -19.95 -11.87 8.91
C PRO A 273 -20.26 -10.44 8.45
N ASP A 274 -20.94 -9.63 9.26
CA ASP A 274 -21.30 -8.26 8.89
C ASP A 274 -20.12 -7.30 8.98
N ILE A 275 -19.22 -7.51 9.94
CA ILE A 275 -17.93 -6.81 10.03
C ILE A 275 -17.10 -7.00 8.75
N THR A 276 -16.99 -8.25 8.28
CA THR A 276 -16.25 -8.59 7.06
C THR A 276 -16.89 -7.92 5.85
N ARG A 277 -18.24 -7.94 5.73
CA ARG A 277 -18.96 -7.28 4.63
C ARG A 277 -18.76 -5.77 4.60
N ALA A 278 -18.70 -5.11 5.75
CA ALA A 278 -18.46 -3.68 5.84
C ALA A 278 -17.07 -3.32 5.28
N VAL A 279 -16.03 -4.07 5.66
CA VAL A 279 -14.68 -3.89 5.12
C VAL A 279 -14.62 -4.24 3.63
N MET A 280 -15.26 -5.33 3.21
CA MET A 280 -15.36 -5.70 1.79
C MET A 280 -15.95 -4.57 0.95
N ALA A 281 -17.00 -3.90 1.43
CA ALA A 281 -17.63 -2.81 0.69
C ALA A 281 -16.65 -1.65 0.43
N VAL A 282 -15.80 -1.31 1.41
CA VAL A 282 -14.74 -0.30 1.24
C VAL A 282 -13.71 -0.77 0.21
N VAL A 283 -13.21 -2.00 0.34
CA VAL A 283 -12.21 -2.56 -0.60
C VAL A 283 -12.77 -2.63 -2.03
N GLU A 284 -14.01 -3.07 -2.18
CA GLU A 284 -14.73 -3.11 -3.46
C GLU A 284 -14.84 -1.72 -4.09
N GLY A 285 -15.18 -0.70 -3.30
CA GLY A 285 -15.23 0.69 -3.75
C GLY A 285 -13.86 1.21 -4.18
N LYS A 286 -12.80 0.90 -3.43
CA LYS A 286 -11.43 1.27 -3.80
C LYS A 286 -10.97 0.58 -5.09
N ILE A 287 -11.26 -0.70 -5.28
CA ILE A 287 -11.00 -1.44 -6.53
C ILE A 287 -11.68 -0.76 -7.72
N ASP A 288 -12.94 -0.33 -7.56
CA ASP A 288 -13.68 0.37 -8.62
C ASP A 288 -13.03 1.74 -8.93
N VAL A 289 -12.66 2.51 -7.91
CA VAL A 289 -11.98 3.81 -8.07
C VAL A 289 -10.62 3.65 -8.73
N PHE A 290 -9.83 2.65 -8.33
CA PHE A 290 -8.49 2.41 -8.85
C PHE A 290 -8.48 1.82 -10.27
N GLY A 291 -9.65 1.45 -10.79
CA GLY A 291 -9.79 0.88 -12.14
C GLY A 291 -9.32 -0.56 -12.26
N SER A 292 -9.14 -1.28 -11.14
CA SER A 292 -8.59 -2.63 -11.11
C SER A 292 -9.65 -3.74 -11.21
N TYR A 293 -10.94 -3.38 -11.26
CA TYR A 293 -12.04 -4.31 -11.51
C TYR A 293 -11.86 -5.09 -12.83
N GLY A 294 -11.97 -6.41 -12.77
CA GLY A 294 -11.86 -7.28 -13.95
C GLY A 294 -10.48 -7.30 -14.61
N LYS A 295 -9.43 -6.83 -13.91
CA LYS A 295 -8.05 -6.83 -14.40
C LYS A 295 -7.31 -8.16 -14.16
N PHE A 296 -7.92 -9.06 -13.40
CA PHE A 296 -7.50 -10.45 -13.22
C PHE A 296 -8.33 -11.41 -14.09
#